data_AF-A0A356K807-F1
#
_entry.id   AF-A0A356K807-F1
#
_cell.length_a   1.000
_cell.length_b   1.000
_cell.length_c   1.000
_cell.angle_alpha   90.00
_cell.angle_beta   90.00
_cell.angle_gamma   90.00
#
_symmetry.space_group_name_H-M   'P 1'
#
loop_
_entity.id
_entity.type
_entity.pdbx_description
1 polymer ?
#
loop_
_entity_poly.entity_id
_entity_poly.type
_entity_poly.pdbx_seq_one_letter_code
_entity_poly.pdbx_strand_id
1 'polypeptide(L)' 'AQRDVDARSVRANIERLHAENPEAPVIIQPHKDSKTETMILVMDSARQAGVYNVSLAAAN' A
#
# COMPACT_ATOMS: atom_id res chain seq x y z
N ALA A 1 -2.79 -11.63 -10.50
CA ALA A 1 -4.00 -12.05 -9.75
C ALA A 1 -4.29 -10.99 -8.71
N GLN A 2 -5.51 -10.47 -8.66
CA GLN A 2 -5.96 -9.60 -7.57
C GLN A 2 -6.23 -10.50 -6.36
N ARG A 3 -5.47 -10.31 -5.28
CA ARG A 3 -5.61 -11.07 -4.04
C ARG A 3 -6.28 -10.16 -3.02
N ASP A 4 -7.34 -10.66 -2.40
CA ASP A 4 -7.90 -9.99 -1.24
C ASP A 4 -6.94 -10.08 -0.07
N VAL A 5 -6.65 -8.93 0.54
CA VAL A 5 -5.71 -8.78 1.64
C VAL A 5 -6.46 -8.18 2.82
N ASP A 6 -6.41 -8.86 3.96
CA ASP A 6 -6.87 -8.29 5.22
C ASP A 6 -6.07 -7.02 5.53
N ALA A 7 -6.76 -5.94 5.92
CA ALA A 7 -6.13 -4.65 6.19
C ALA A 7 -4.99 -4.75 7.22
N ARG A 8 -5.08 -5.67 8.20
CA ARG A 8 -4.05 -5.90 9.22
C ARG A 8 -2.78 -6.52 8.66
N SER A 9 -2.86 -7.19 7.52
CA SER A 9 -1.74 -7.84 6.86
C SER A 9 -1.01 -6.93 5.87
N VAL A 10 -1.54 -5.74 5.58
CA VAL A 10 -0.97 -4.82 4.59
C VAL A 10 0.48 -4.46 4.93
N ARG A 11 0.75 -4.06 6.18
CA ARG A 11 2.11 -3.72 6.62
C ARG A 11 3.10 -4.88 6.46
N ALA A 12 2.76 -6.06 6.97
CA ALA A 12 3.62 -7.24 6.88
C ALA A 12 3.92 -7.62 5.42
N ASN A 13 2.95 -7.43 4.51
CA ASN A 13 3.15 -7.64 3.09
C ASN A 13 4.11 -6.61 2.48
N ILE A 14 3.99 -5.32 2.86
CA ILE A 14 4.89 -4.26 2.39
C ILE A 14 6.31 -4.53 2.90
N GLU A 15 6.48 -4.84 4.19
CA GLU A 15 7.79 -5.16 4.80
C GLU A 15 8.46 -6.33 4.07
N ARG A 16 7.72 -7.41 3.80
CA ARG A 16 8.25 -8.57 3.05
C ARG A 16 8.65 -8.19 1.63
N LEU A 17 7.79 -7.49 0.89
CA LEU A 17 8.07 -7.09 -0.50
C LEU A 17 9.24 -6.09 -0.57
N HIS A 18 9.35 -5.18 0.40
CA HIS A 18 10.46 -4.24 0.49
C HIS A 18 11.77 -4.94 0.87
N ALA A 19 11.74 -5.95 1.73
CA ALA A 19 12.92 -6.77 2.02
C ALA A 19 13.41 -7.55 0.78
N GLU A 20 12.49 -7.96 -0.09
CA GLU A 20 12.81 -8.60 -1.38
C GLU A 20 13.32 -7.59 -2.43
N ASN A 21 12.82 -6.34 -2.39
CA ASN A 21 13.25 -5.25 -3.27
C ASN A 21 13.18 -3.88 -2.55
N PRO A 22 14.31 -3.42 -1.96
CA PRO A 22 14.35 -2.18 -1.17
C PRO A 22 14.00 -0.91 -1.94
N GLU A 23 14.16 -0.90 -3.26
CA GLU A 23 13.86 0.28 -4.09
C GLU A 23 12.41 0.31 -4.58
N ALA A 24 11.62 -0.73 -4.29
CA ALA A 24 10.24 -0.84 -4.76
C ALA A 24 9.34 0.24 -4.11
N PRO A 25 8.63 1.06 -4.89
CA PRO A 25 7.66 2.02 -4.36
C PRO A 25 6.35 1.33 -3.98
N VAL A 26 5.57 1.96 -3.11
CA VAL A 26 4.16 1.62 -2.91
C VAL A 26 3.31 2.47 -3.84
N ILE A 27 2.49 1.82 -4.66
CA ILE A 27 1.54 2.49 -5.56
C ILE A 27 0.13 2.18 -5.06
N ILE A 28 -0.66 3.22 -4.79
CA ILE A 28 -2.05 3.12 -4.37
C ILE A 28 -2.93 3.52 -5.55
N GLN A 29 -3.82 2.63 -5.98
CA GLN A 29 -4.81 2.92 -7.02
C GLN A 29 -6.22 2.68 -6.46
N PRO A 30 -6.88 3.73 -5.94
CA PRO A 30 -8.22 3.59 -5.38
C PRO A 30 -9.28 3.48 -6.50
N HIS A 31 -10.33 2.71 -6.26
CA HIS A 31 -11.57 2.82 -7.04
C HIS A 31 -12.34 4.10 -6.63
N LYS A 32 -13.21 4.63 -7.51
CA LYS A 32 -14.04 5.82 -7.25
C LYS A 32 -14.88 5.72 -5.97
N ASP A 33 -15.32 4.51 -5.65
CA ASP A 33 -16.13 4.22 -4.45
C ASP A 33 -15.29 3.82 -3.23
N SER A 34 -13.97 3.96 -3.28
CA SER A 34 -13.09 3.61 -2.16
C SER A 34 -13.18 4.63 -1.05
N LYS A 35 -13.18 4.14 0.20
CA LYS A 35 -13.14 5.01 1.38
C LYS A 35 -11.75 5.62 1.53
N THR A 36 -11.70 6.91 1.82
CA THR A 36 -10.46 7.62 2.16
C THR A 36 -9.70 6.96 3.32
N GLU A 37 -10.42 6.40 4.28
CA GLU A 37 -9.86 5.64 5.41
C GLU A 37 -8.96 4.48 4.97
N THR A 38 -9.36 3.73 3.95
CA THR A 38 -8.57 2.61 3.41
C THR A 38 -7.27 3.11 2.80
N MET A 39 -7.30 4.25 2.11
CA MET A 39 -6.09 4.86 1.55
C MET A 39 -5.12 5.31 2.64
N ILE A 40 -5.64 5.97 3.68
CA ILE A 40 -4.83 6.39 4.85
C ILE A 40 -4.18 5.18 5.52
N LEU A 41 -4.93 4.08 5.70
CA LEU A 41 -4.41 2.84 6.29
C LEU A 41 -3.21 2.29 5.50
N VAL A 42 -3.29 2.28 4.16
CA VAL A 42 -2.20 1.79 3.30
C VAL A 42 -0.99 2.74 3.37
N MET A 43 -1.22 4.05 3.32
CA MET A 43 -0.14 5.06 3.41
C MET A 43 0.60 4.99 4.76
N ASP A 44 -0.13 4.83 5.86
CA ASP A 44 0.46 4.71 7.19
C ASP A 44 1.22 3.39 7.33
N SER A 45 0.64 2.28 6.85
CA SER A 45 1.32 0.98 6.81
C SER A 45 2.64 1.02 6.06
N ALA A 46 2.68 1.71 4.91
CA ALA A 46 3.91 1.89 4.13
C ALA A 46 4.98 2.66 4.91
N ARG A 47 4.58 3.77 5.56
CA ARG A 47 5.48 4.57 6.40
C ARG A 47 6.02 3.78 7.58
N GLN A 48 5.16 3.02 8.28
CA GLN A 48 5.58 2.16 9.39
C GLN A 48 6.55 1.06 8.94
N ALA A 49 6.41 0.57 7.70
CA ALA A 49 7.32 -0.39 7.08
C ALA A 49 8.64 0.23 6.58
N GLY A 50 8.86 1.54 6.77
CA GLY A 50 10.06 2.25 6.30
C GLY A 50 10.02 2.65 4.82
N VAL A 51 8.89 2.47 4.14
CA VAL A 51 8.73 2.82 2.72
C VAL A 51 8.05 4.17 2.59
N TYR A 52 8.84 5.20 2.25
CA TYR A 52 8.35 6.57 2.11
C TYR A 52 8.02 6.96 0.68
N ASN A 53 8.50 6.18 -0.30
CA ASN A 53 8.18 6.37 -1.71
C ASN A 53 6.78 5.78 -2.01
N VAL A 54 5.75 6.56 -1.65
CA VAL A 54 4.34 6.21 -1.83
C VAL A 54 3.72 7.14 -2.86
N SER A 55 3.14 6.58 -3.91
CA SER A 55 2.43 7.33 -4.95
C SER A 55 0.96 6.96 -5.01
N LEU A 56 0.12 7.95 -5.28
CA LEU A 56 -1.30 7.77 -5.53
C LEU A 56 -1.54 7.87 -7.03
N ALA A 57 -1.90 6.76 -7.65
CA ALA A 57 -2.29 6.73 -9.05
C ALA A 57 -3.71 7.27 -9.20
N ALA A 58 -3.93 8.09 -10.23
CA ALA A 58 -5.28 8.52 -10.60
C ALA A 58 -6.13 7.29 -10.95
N ALA A 59 -7.32 7.21 -10.39
CA ALA A 59 -8.31 6.19 -10.71
C ALA A 59 -8.86 6.48 -12.13
N ASN A 60 -8.79 5.51 -13.04
CA ASN A 60 -9.53 5.56 -14.30
C ASN A 60 -11.03 5.31 -14.05
#